data_AF-W2SR07-F1
#
_entry.id   AF-W2SR07-F1
#
_cell.length_a   1.000
_cell.length_b   1.000
_cell.length_c   1.000
_cell.angle_alpha   90.00
_cell.angle_beta   90.00
_cell.angle_gamma   90.00
#
_symmetry.space_group_name_H-M   'P 1'
#
loop_
_entity.id
_entity.type
_entity.pdbx_description
1 polymer ?
#
loop_
_entity_poly.entity_id
_entity_poly.type
_entity_poly.pdbx_seq_one_letter_code
_entity_poly.pdbx_strand_id
1 'polypeptide(L)'
;MCGIFAVCHYGNVERFDMEKARQLSKRQAHRGPDFSGYYCDKSTGNILCHERLAIMDLGIAQPITGTLQDHQVVHNGEIYNHENLRRNELKEMQLRTNCDSEVIIFMYEKFRDGFMCNILDGVFAFALCYEGEFLAARDPLGVKQMYYGKDKLGRYFFR
;
A
#
# COMPACT_ATOMS: atom_id res chain seq x y z
N MET A 1 8.01 10.10 -8.37
CA MET A 1 7.55 8.71 -8.08
C MET A 1 7.46 8.60 -6.58
N CYS A 2 6.42 8.02 -5.99
CA CYS A 2 6.35 7.91 -4.53
C CYS A 2 7.36 6.88 -3.98
N GLY A 3 7.65 6.96 -2.68
CA GLY A 3 8.36 5.93 -1.92
C GLY A 3 7.38 5.12 -1.06
N ILE A 4 7.57 3.80 -0.98
CA ILE A 4 6.85 2.94 -0.04
C ILE A 4 7.84 2.25 0.89
N PHE A 5 7.45 2.02 2.13
CA PHE A 5 8.18 1.17 3.04
C PHE A 5 7.18 0.39 3.88
N ALA A 6 7.31 -0.93 3.94
CA ALA A 6 6.40 -1.77 4.72
C ALA A 6 7.14 -2.84 5.51
N VAL A 7 6.58 -3.21 6.64
CA VAL A 7 7.04 -4.30 7.50
C VAL A 7 5.89 -5.26 7.72
N CYS A 8 6.08 -6.53 7.35
CA CYS A 8 5.17 -7.62 7.66
C CYS A 8 5.79 -8.47 8.77
N HIS A 9 5.11 -8.57 9.90
CA HIS A 9 5.58 -9.32 11.07
C HIS A 9 5.37 -10.82 10.93
N TYR A 10 4.41 -11.26 10.12
CA TYR A 10 4.13 -12.67 9.85
C TYR A 10 4.08 -13.52 11.14
N GLY A 11 3.23 -13.12 12.08
CA GLY A 11 3.06 -13.81 13.37
C GLY A 11 4.16 -13.55 14.41
N ASN A 12 5.18 -12.73 14.09
CA ASN A 12 6.21 -12.39 15.05
C ASN A 12 5.69 -11.44 16.15
N VAL A 13 5.90 -11.85 17.41
CA VAL A 13 5.52 -11.10 18.61
C VAL A 13 6.39 -9.86 18.85
N GLU A 14 7.65 -9.90 18.42
CA GLU A 14 8.59 -8.79 18.54
C GLU A 14 8.32 -7.72 17.47
N ARG A 15 7.62 -6.67 17.89
CA ARG A 15 7.27 -5.54 17.03
C ARG A 15 8.51 -4.80 16.54
N PHE A 16 8.40 -4.27 15.33
CA PHE A 16 9.45 -3.42 14.76
C PHE A 16 9.18 -2.01 15.24
N ASP A 17 10.24 -1.27 15.56
CA ASP A 17 10.12 0.09 16.06
C ASP A 17 9.51 1.01 14.98
N MET A 18 8.37 1.64 15.31
CA MET A 18 7.65 2.52 14.40
C MET A 18 8.43 3.78 14.03
N GLU A 19 9.20 4.35 14.97
CA GLU A 19 10.02 5.52 14.68
C GLU A 19 11.19 5.14 13.77
N LYS A 20 11.79 3.97 13.99
CA LYS A 20 12.78 3.42 13.07
C LYS A 20 12.19 3.16 11.68
N ALA A 21 10.96 2.66 11.58
CA ALA A 21 10.28 2.47 10.30
C ALA A 21 10.10 3.82 9.57
N ARG A 22 9.68 4.87 10.28
CA ARG A 22 9.56 6.23 9.73
C ARG A 22 10.90 6.79 9.26
N GLN A 23 11.97 6.58 10.02
CA GLN A 23 13.32 6.99 9.61
C GLN A 23 13.78 6.27 8.33
N LEU A 24 13.50 4.97 8.21
CA LEU A 24 13.82 4.19 7.02
C LEU A 24 12.98 4.64 5.80
N SER A 25 11.69 4.93 6.01
CA SER A 25 10.81 5.53 4.99
C SER A 25 11.36 6.86 4.49
N LYS A 26 11.75 7.76 5.40
CA LYS A 26 12.30 9.09 5.07
C LYS A 26 13.56 9.07 4.20
N ARG A 27 14.32 7.97 4.17
CA ARG A 27 15.44 7.81 3.21
C ARG A 27 14.96 7.85 1.75
N GLN A 28 13.66 7.68 1.51
CA GLN A 28 13.00 7.77 0.21
C GLN A 28 12.30 9.11 -0.03
N ALA A 29 12.42 10.10 0.87
CA ALA A 29 11.74 11.39 0.73
C ALA A 29 12.08 12.14 -0.58
N HIS A 30 13.26 11.90 -1.17
CA HIS A 30 13.63 12.43 -2.48
C HIS A 30 12.73 11.93 -3.63
N ARG A 31 12.05 10.79 -3.44
CA ARG A 31 11.07 10.25 -4.39
C ARG A 31 9.75 11.02 -4.26
N GLY A 32 9.31 11.25 -3.02
CA GLY A 32 8.06 11.93 -2.67
C GLY A 32 8.23 12.96 -1.56
N PRO A 33 8.56 14.22 -1.87
CA PRO A 33 8.89 15.24 -0.89
C PRO A 33 7.65 15.96 -0.30
N ASP A 34 6.46 15.73 -0.84
CA ASP A 34 5.29 16.59 -0.56
C ASP A 34 4.54 16.16 0.70
N PHE A 35 4.46 14.85 0.97
CA PHE A 35 3.74 14.33 2.13
C PHE A 35 4.31 12.99 2.62
N SER A 36 4.39 12.81 3.94
CA SER A 36 4.74 11.53 4.56
C SER A 36 3.56 11.00 5.38
N GLY A 37 3.22 9.72 5.19
CA GLY A 37 2.17 9.06 5.98
C GLY A 37 2.57 7.65 6.40
N TYR A 38 1.89 7.15 7.41
CA TYR A 38 2.15 5.82 7.97
C TYR A 38 0.91 5.22 8.62
N TYR A 39 0.92 3.90 8.75
CA TYR A 39 -0.05 3.10 9.47
C TYR A 39 0.66 1.99 10.23
N CYS A 40 0.15 1.66 11.41
CA CYS A 40 0.56 0.51 12.21
C CYS A 40 -0.69 -0.26 12.61
N ASP A 41 -0.75 -1.52 12.19
CA ASP A 41 -1.80 -2.43 12.63
C ASP A 41 -1.58 -2.79 14.11
N LYS A 42 -2.59 -2.56 14.93
CA LYS A 42 -2.54 -2.82 16.38
C LYS A 42 -2.52 -4.31 16.71
N SER A 43 -3.17 -5.13 15.88
CA SER A 43 -3.33 -6.57 16.08
C SER A 43 -2.09 -7.34 15.59
N THR A 44 -1.60 -7.01 14.39
CA THR A 44 -0.50 -7.74 13.75
C THR A 44 0.85 -7.05 13.87
N GLY A 45 0.88 -5.77 14.25
CA GLY A 45 2.10 -4.98 14.27
C GLY A 45 2.61 -4.55 12.90
N ASN A 46 1.95 -4.98 11.81
CA ASN A 46 2.34 -4.65 10.45
C ASN A 46 2.40 -3.14 10.25
N ILE A 47 3.39 -2.68 9.48
CA ILE A 47 3.67 -1.26 9.29
C ILE A 47 3.59 -0.95 7.80
N LEU A 48 2.90 0.14 7.46
CA LEU A 48 2.92 0.74 6.13
C LEU A 48 3.40 2.19 6.25
N CYS A 49 4.28 2.63 5.37
CA CYS A 49 4.78 3.99 5.29
C CYS A 49 4.85 4.42 3.82
N HIS A 50 4.60 5.70 3.57
CA HIS A 50 4.56 6.26 2.23
C HIS A 50 5.14 7.68 2.20
N GLU A 51 5.96 7.94 1.19
CA GLU A 51 6.51 9.26 0.85
C GLU A 51 5.93 9.69 -0.50
N ARG A 52 5.11 10.73 -0.53
CA ARG A 52 4.27 11.10 -1.67
C ARG A 52 4.90 12.18 -2.53
N LEU A 53 4.88 11.95 -3.84
CA LEU A 53 5.00 13.02 -4.85
C LEU A 53 3.58 13.32 -5.35
N ALA A 54 3.08 14.51 -5.08
CA ALA A 54 1.75 14.95 -5.45
C ALA A 54 1.73 15.41 -6.91
N ILE A 55 1.48 14.47 -7.84
CA ILE A 55 1.31 14.76 -9.27
C ILE A 55 -0.16 15.08 -9.59
N MET A 56 -1.08 14.24 -9.10
CA MET A 56 -2.54 14.40 -9.24
C MET A 56 -3.20 14.29 -7.86
N ASP A 57 -4.33 14.98 -7.66
CA ASP A 57 -5.08 15.06 -6.39
C ASP A 57 -4.23 15.48 -5.17
N LEU A 58 -3.93 16.78 -5.08
CA LEU A 58 -3.04 17.36 -4.06
C LEU A 58 -3.47 17.10 -2.59
N GLY A 59 -4.73 16.74 -2.33
CA GLY A 59 -5.28 16.57 -0.98
C GLY A 59 -5.21 15.17 -0.38
N ILE A 60 -4.79 14.14 -1.13
CA ILE A 60 -4.87 12.74 -0.66
C ILE A 60 -3.54 12.27 -0.11
N ALA A 61 -3.56 11.87 1.17
CA ALA A 61 -2.46 11.19 1.85
C ALA A 61 -2.58 9.67 1.71
N GLN A 62 -1.44 8.98 1.67
CA GLN A 62 -1.39 7.53 1.87
C GLN A 62 -0.67 7.21 3.19
N PRO A 63 -0.98 6.10 3.90
CA PRO A 63 -1.83 4.97 3.48
C PRO A 63 -3.30 5.32 3.20
N ILE A 64 -3.90 4.68 2.20
CA ILE A 64 -5.33 4.81 1.89
C ILE A 64 -6.11 3.78 2.69
N THR A 65 -7.05 4.27 3.47
CA THR A 65 -8.00 3.44 4.22
C THR A 65 -9.01 2.80 3.28
N GLY A 66 -9.44 1.56 3.54
CA GLY A 66 -10.57 0.88 2.90
C GLY A 66 -11.89 1.14 3.64
N THR A 67 -12.81 0.18 3.67
CA THR A 67 -14.08 0.30 4.41
C THR A 67 -13.87 0.47 5.91
N LEU A 68 -12.92 -0.26 6.50
CA LEU A 68 -12.58 -0.18 7.93
C LEU A 68 -11.19 0.43 8.14
N GLN A 69 -10.93 0.91 9.37
CA GLN A 69 -9.70 1.62 9.71
C GLN A 69 -8.43 0.75 9.62
N ASP A 70 -8.58 -0.57 9.71
CA ASP A 70 -7.50 -1.55 9.59
C ASP A 70 -7.32 -2.10 8.17
N HIS A 71 -8.12 -1.64 7.21
CA HIS A 71 -7.92 -1.91 5.80
C HIS A 71 -7.09 -0.78 5.23
N GLN A 72 -5.83 -1.05 4.88
CA GLN A 72 -4.88 0.01 4.58
C GLN A 72 -3.99 -0.39 3.40
N VAL A 73 -3.71 0.53 2.49
CA VAL A 73 -2.80 0.30 1.37
C VAL A 73 -1.83 1.46 1.17
N VAL A 74 -0.59 1.14 0.83
CA VAL A 74 0.38 2.09 0.26
C VAL A 74 0.75 1.66 -1.15
N HIS A 75 0.83 2.60 -2.06
CA HIS A 75 0.96 2.36 -3.50
C HIS A 75 1.89 3.40 -4.13
N ASN A 76 2.89 2.92 -4.85
CA ASN A 76 3.69 3.70 -5.78
C ASN A 76 3.41 3.20 -7.20
N GLY A 77 2.69 4.00 -7.98
CA GLY A 77 2.28 3.59 -9.31
C GLY A 77 1.10 4.36 -9.85
N GLU A 78 0.56 3.84 -10.94
CA GLU A 78 -0.67 4.30 -11.57
C GLU A 78 -1.50 3.07 -11.97
N ILE A 79 -2.77 3.04 -11.59
CA ILE A 79 -3.75 2.04 -12.04
C ILE A 79 -4.59 2.65 -13.15
N TYR A 80 -4.25 2.35 -14.40
CA TYR A 80 -4.84 2.96 -15.59
C TYR A 80 -6.33 2.64 -15.75
N ASN A 81 -6.75 1.42 -15.39
CA ASN A 81 -8.15 1.01 -15.49
C ASN A 81 -8.99 1.38 -14.25
N HIS A 82 -8.53 2.27 -13.36
CA HIS A 82 -9.23 2.58 -12.10
C HIS A 82 -10.69 3.05 -12.28
N GLU A 83 -10.98 3.86 -13.30
CA GLU A 83 -12.36 4.29 -13.60
C GLU A 83 -13.25 3.13 -14.05
N ASN A 84 -12.69 2.21 -14.84
CA ASN A 84 -13.40 1.01 -15.28
C ASN A 84 -13.68 0.06 -14.10
N LEU A 85 -12.72 -0.10 -13.19
CA LEU A 85 -12.90 -0.86 -11.95
C LEU A 85 -13.98 -0.24 -11.07
N ARG A 86 -13.98 1.09 -10.90
CA ARG A 86 -15.02 1.83 -10.16
C ARG A 86 -16.41 1.60 -10.73
N ARG A 87 -16.55 1.67 -12.06
CA ARG A 87 -17.84 1.55 -12.75
C ARG A 87 -18.42 0.14 -12.76
N ASN A 88 -17.57 -0.88 -12.87
CA ASN A 88 -18.01 -2.26 -13.09
C ASN A 88 -17.82 -3.13 -11.85
N GLU A 89 -16.59 -3.18 -11.33
CA GLU A 89 -16.24 -4.09 -10.24
C GLU A 89 -16.67 -3.55 -8.88
N LEU A 90 -16.49 -2.25 -8.65
CA LEU A 90 -16.70 -1.61 -7.35
C LEU A 90 -17.96 -0.73 -7.32
N LYS A 91 -18.90 -0.96 -8.26
CA LYS A 91 -20.10 -0.12 -8.44
C LYS A 91 -20.97 0.01 -7.18
N GLU A 92 -20.92 -0.99 -6.31
CA GLU A 92 -21.71 -1.06 -5.06
C GLU A 92 -20.90 -0.60 -3.83
N MET A 93 -19.62 -0.26 -4.01
CA MET A 93 -18.73 0.17 -2.93
C MET A 93 -18.60 1.69 -2.91
N GLN A 94 -18.59 2.26 -1.71
CA GLN A 94 -18.48 3.71 -1.51
C GLN A 94 -17.02 4.12 -1.38
N LEU A 95 -16.37 4.33 -2.53
CA LEU A 95 -15.04 4.93 -2.58
C LEU A 95 -15.14 6.43 -2.25
N ARG A 96 -14.17 6.93 -1.49
CA ARG A 96 -14.18 8.28 -0.90
C ARG A 96 -13.32 9.27 -1.67
N THR A 97 -12.49 8.79 -2.58
CA THR A 97 -11.59 9.62 -3.38
C THR A 97 -11.71 9.28 -4.86
N ASN A 98 -11.11 10.11 -5.72
CA ASN A 98 -10.94 9.81 -7.14
C ASN A 98 -9.56 9.24 -7.45
N CYS A 99 -8.70 9.06 -6.44
CA CYS A 99 -7.37 8.53 -6.63
C CYS A 99 -7.45 7.09 -7.13
N ASP A 100 -6.65 6.79 -8.15
CA ASP A 100 -6.45 5.47 -8.71
C ASP A 100 -6.08 4.43 -7.64
N SER A 101 -5.23 4.83 -6.69
CA SER A 101 -4.67 3.99 -5.63
C SER A 101 -5.75 3.41 -4.69
N GLU A 102 -6.89 4.09 -4.55
CA GLU A 102 -7.98 3.63 -3.68
C GLU A 102 -8.63 2.35 -4.21
N VAL A 103 -8.67 2.14 -5.52
CA VAL A 103 -9.30 0.92 -6.07
C VAL A 103 -8.59 -0.35 -5.62
N ILE A 104 -7.31 -0.28 -5.23
CA ILE A 104 -6.51 -1.43 -4.80
C ILE A 104 -7.10 -2.05 -3.53
N ILE A 105 -7.34 -1.25 -2.49
CA ILE A 105 -7.87 -1.78 -1.22
C ILE A 105 -9.31 -2.28 -1.40
N PHE A 106 -10.14 -1.60 -2.19
CA PHE A 106 -11.51 -2.03 -2.44
C PHE A 106 -11.62 -3.27 -3.35
N MET A 107 -10.71 -3.45 -4.30
CA MET A 107 -10.60 -4.69 -5.08
C MET A 107 -10.17 -5.86 -4.19
N TYR A 108 -9.17 -5.66 -3.32
CA TYR A 108 -8.87 -6.67 -2.30
C TYR A 108 -10.09 -6.91 -1.41
N GLU A 109 -10.87 -5.86 -1.14
CA GLU A 109 -12.04 -6.01 -0.29
C GLU A 109 -13.13 -6.92 -0.88
N LYS A 110 -13.33 -6.79 -2.19
CA LYS A 110 -14.30 -7.57 -2.94
C LYS A 110 -13.88 -9.03 -3.09
N PHE A 111 -12.60 -9.27 -3.40
CA PHE A 111 -12.12 -10.60 -3.80
C PHE A 111 -11.41 -11.38 -2.70
N ARG A 112 -10.83 -10.71 -1.68
CA ARG A 112 -10.04 -11.31 -0.58
C ARG A 112 -8.91 -12.22 -1.07
N ASP A 113 -8.37 -11.94 -2.25
CA ASP A 113 -7.40 -12.80 -2.91
C ASP A 113 -6.43 -12.00 -3.77
N GLY A 114 -5.18 -12.48 -3.84
CA GLY A 114 -4.14 -11.90 -4.68
C GLY A 114 -4.45 -11.92 -6.18
N PHE A 115 -5.38 -12.76 -6.64
CA PHE A 115 -5.88 -12.82 -8.01
C PHE A 115 -6.35 -11.47 -8.53
N MET A 116 -6.80 -10.57 -7.66
CA MET A 116 -7.18 -9.20 -8.05
C MET A 116 -6.06 -8.47 -8.78
N CYS A 117 -4.78 -8.82 -8.53
CA CYS A 117 -3.63 -8.24 -9.21
C CYS A 117 -3.64 -8.52 -10.72
N ASN A 118 -4.28 -9.61 -11.18
CA ASN A 118 -4.42 -9.94 -12.61
C ASN A 118 -5.47 -9.06 -13.31
N ILE A 119 -6.31 -8.37 -12.55
CA ILE A 119 -7.37 -7.49 -13.05
C ILE A 119 -6.87 -6.03 -13.14
N LEU A 120 -5.82 -5.70 -12.37
CA LEU A 120 -5.22 -4.36 -12.38
C LEU A 120 -4.45 -4.14 -13.69
N ASP A 121 -4.82 -3.10 -14.43
CA ASP A 121 -4.06 -2.59 -15.56
C ASP A 121 -3.32 -1.34 -15.12
N GLY A 122 -1.99 -1.37 -15.15
CA GLY A 122 -1.19 -0.32 -14.56
C GLY A 122 0.28 -0.68 -14.37
N VAL A 123 1.00 0.27 -13.80
CA VAL A 123 2.39 0.12 -13.34
C VAL A 123 2.42 0.43 -11.86
N PHE A 124 2.67 -0.57 -11.02
CA PHE A 124 2.41 -0.46 -9.61
C PHE A 124 3.38 -1.27 -8.75
N ALA A 125 3.59 -0.76 -7.55
CA ALA A 125 4.16 -1.47 -6.42
C ALA A 125 3.33 -1.08 -5.20
N PHE A 126 2.71 -2.04 -4.51
CA PHE A 126 1.92 -1.75 -3.33
C PHE A 126 2.13 -2.77 -2.21
N ALA A 127 1.80 -2.34 -0.99
CA ALA A 127 1.63 -3.20 0.17
C ALA A 127 0.32 -2.83 0.88
N LEU A 128 -0.45 -3.82 1.30
CA LEU A 128 -1.70 -3.63 2.03
C LEU A 128 -1.79 -4.51 3.27
N CYS A 129 -2.54 -4.01 4.25
CA CYS A 129 -3.01 -4.75 5.42
C CYS A 129 -4.54 -4.87 5.33
N TYR A 130 -5.06 -6.06 5.63
CA TYR A 130 -6.49 -6.34 5.60
C TYR A 130 -6.84 -7.41 6.63
N GLU A 131 -7.61 -7.09 7.69
CA GLU A 131 -8.03 -8.06 8.73
C GLU A 131 -6.89 -8.96 9.26
N GLY A 132 -5.71 -8.38 9.43
CA GLY A 132 -4.50 -9.08 9.88
C GLY A 132 -3.73 -9.84 8.79
N GLU A 133 -4.24 -9.87 7.56
CA GLU A 133 -3.50 -10.30 6.39
C GLU A 133 -2.59 -9.19 5.86
N PHE A 134 -1.56 -9.60 5.13
CA PHE A 134 -0.64 -8.70 4.45
C PHE A 134 -0.40 -9.19 3.03
N LEU A 135 -0.58 -8.29 2.05
CA LEU A 135 -0.26 -8.56 0.66
C LEU A 135 0.68 -7.47 0.14
N ALA A 136 1.77 -7.88 -0.50
CA ALA A 136 2.59 -7.00 -1.31
C ALA A 136 2.62 -7.52 -2.74
N ALA A 137 2.49 -6.62 -3.71
CA ALA A 137 2.47 -6.95 -5.12
C ALA A 137 3.15 -5.88 -5.96
N ARG A 138 3.63 -6.31 -7.13
CA ARG A 138 4.31 -5.50 -8.12
C ARG A 138 3.74 -5.81 -9.50
N ASP A 139 3.75 -4.83 -10.39
CA ASP A 139 3.31 -5.00 -11.77
C ASP A 139 4.12 -6.09 -12.51
N PRO A 140 3.56 -6.75 -13.54
CA PRO A 140 4.16 -7.92 -14.18
C PRO A 140 5.55 -7.70 -14.76
N LEU A 141 5.85 -6.48 -15.23
CA LEU A 141 7.15 -6.14 -15.81
C LEU A 141 8.09 -5.45 -14.81
N GLY A 142 7.61 -5.19 -13.60
CA GLY A 142 8.34 -4.49 -12.56
C GLY A 142 8.73 -3.07 -12.93
N VAL A 143 7.86 -2.32 -13.61
CA VAL A 143 8.12 -0.92 -13.95
C VAL A 143 8.34 -0.08 -12.70
N LYS A 144 7.50 -0.26 -11.66
CA LYS A 144 7.71 0.39 -10.36
C LYS A 144 8.62 -0.48 -9.50
N GLN A 145 9.65 0.11 -8.89
CA GLN A 145 10.61 -0.66 -8.10
C GLN A 145 9.98 -1.10 -6.78
N MET A 146 10.21 -2.36 -6.42
CA MET A 146 10.00 -2.91 -5.08
C MET A 146 11.11 -3.91 -4.78
N TYR A 147 11.80 -3.71 -3.68
CA TYR A 147 12.75 -4.60 -3.05
C TYR A 147 12.10 -5.25 -1.85
N TYR A 148 12.50 -6.48 -1.55
CA TYR A 148 12.10 -7.11 -0.29
C TYR A 148 13.30 -7.75 0.40
N GLY A 149 13.19 -7.92 1.71
CA GLY A 149 14.21 -8.55 2.54
C GLY A 149 13.61 -9.11 3.82
N LYS A 150 14.40 -9.92 4.54
CA LYS A 150 14.00 -10.54 5.79
C LYS A 150 15.06 -10.26 6.85
N ASP A 151 14.64 -9.90 8.05
CA ASP A 151 15.59 -9.75 9.17
C ASP A 151 15.83 -11.08 9.93
N LYS A 152 16.68 -11.03 10.95
CA LYS A 152 17.04 -12.20 11.76
C LYS A 152 15.86 -12.78 12.55
N LEU A 153 14.83 -11.99 12.82
CA LEU A 153 13.62 -12.40 13.52
C LEU A 153 12.56 -12.93 12.54
N GLY A 154 12.82 -12.80 11.25
CA GLY A 154 11.98 -13.32 10.19
C GLY A 154 10.88 -12.38 9.74
N ARG A 155 10.93 -11.11 10.11
CA ARG A 155 10.02 -10.07 9.60
C ARG A 155 10.40 -9.73 8.16
N TYR A 156 9.41 -9.56 7.31
CA TYR A 156 9.62 -9.14 5.92
C TYR A 156 9.56 -7.63 5.80
N PHE A 157 10.44 -7.07 4.99
CA PHE A 157 10.53 -5.64 4.69
C PHE A 157 10.31 -5.45 3.20
N PHE A 158 9.57 -4.41 2.81
CA PHE A 158 9.32 -4.04 1.42
C PHE A 158 9.67 -2.57 1.21
N ARG A 159 10.31 -2.22 0.09
CA ARG A 159 10.77 -0.86 -0.24
C ARG A 159 10.72 -0.56 -1.74
#